data_AF-A0A7K0U485-F1
#
_entry.id   AF-A0A7K0U485-F1
#
_cell.length_a   1.000
_cell.length_b   1.000
_cell.length_c   1.000
_cell.angle_alpha   90.00
_cell.angle_beta   90.00
_cell.angle_gamma   90.00
#
_symmetry.space_group_name_H-M   'P 1'
#
loop_
_entity.id
_entity.type
_entity.pdbx_description
1 polymer ?
#
loop_
_entity_poly.entity_id
_entity_poly.type
_entity_poly.pdbx_seq_one_letter_code
_entity_poly.pdbx_strand_id
1 'polypeptide(L)'
;MRAMSAYQNFSGGPNGRAGRTWSQRLVLAGSILLAAVSLVIALVMVVVQRNLEQIKRVDTRAVPVGETRTSTPLTLESLTEGLVKTSIVDNSTGNTLAPISTVAPGTIESVNFLMTGSDNRSCIDPNSEFASTFLGGGAGGNRPDTIMLLHIEASTGTVGMLSFPRDLWVPVAGTNKMSKINATFTKNDPTRLIATIESSFQLQIDHYISIDFCVFKDLVNA
;
A
#
# COMPACT_ATOMS: atom_id res chain seq x y z
N MET A 1 -99.46 -12.39 20.33
CA MET A 1 -99.98 -11.19 21.03
C MET A 1 -99.01 -10.81 22.13
N ARG A 2 -98.62 -9.52 22.17
CA ARG A 2 -97.93 -8.78 23.26
C ARG A 2 -96.47 -9.22 23.57
N ALA A 3 -95.49 -8.33 23.68
CA ALA A 3 -95.44 -6.88 23.54
C ALA A 3 -93.99 -6.43 23.27
N MET A 4 -93.89 -5.27 22.62
CA MET A 4 -92.71 -4.44 22.43
C MET A 4 -92.16 -3.85 23.75
N SER A 5 -90.96 -3.27 23.64
CA SER A 5 -90.38 -2.19 24.47
C SER A 5 -89.65 -2.65 25.74
N ALA A 6 -88.46 -2.16 26.12
CA ALA A 6 -87.79 -0.91 25.77
C ALA A 6 -86.25 -1.00 25.95
N TYR A 7 -85.55 -0.30 25.06
CA TYR A 7 -84.43 0.63 25.27
C TYR A 7 -83.85 0.77 26.70
N GLN A 8 -82.55 0.51 26.89
CA GLN A 8 -81.56 1.18 27.79
C GLN A 8 -80.19 0.53 27.55
N ASN A 9 -79.00 1.13 27.66
CA ASN A 9 -78.48 2.49 27.56
C ASN A 9 -76.93 2.33 27.61
N PHE A 10 -76.24 3.04 26.72
CA PHE A 10 -75.01 3.83 26.91
C PHE A 10 -73.93 3.48 27.97
N SER A 11 -72.68 3.72 27.54
CA SER A 11 -71.39 3.85 28.28
C SER A 11 -70.65 2.55 28.60
N GLY A 12 -69.32 2.43 28.43
CA GLY A 12 -68.32 3.40 28.05
C GLY A 12 -66.98 2.68 27.82
N GLY A 13 -66.07 3.32 27.08
CA GLY A 13 -64.66 2.92 27.07
C GLY A 13 -64.09 2.95 28.50
N PRO A 14 -63.01 2.22 28.76
CA PRO A 14 -61.72 2.76 28.36
C PRO A 14 -60.82 1.71 27.68
N ASN A 15 -60.14 2.14 26.62
CA ASN A 15 -58.96 1.45 26.09
C ASN A 15 -57.85 1.46 27.15
N GLY A 16 -57.94 0.54 28.12
CA GLY A 16 -56.89 0.25 29.09
C GLY A 16 -55.73 -0.42 28.38
N ARG A 17 -54.76 0.38 27.92
CA ARG A 17 -53.47 -0.13 27.45
C ARG A 17 -52.85 -0.94 28.60
N ALA A 18 -52.74 -2.26 28.42
CA ALA A 18 -52.06 -3.13 29.37
C ALA A 18 -50.68 -2.54 29.71
N GLY A 19 -50.47 -2.17 30.97
CA GLY A 19 -49.21 -1.60 31.44
C GLY A 19 -48.11 -2.66 31.34
N ARG A 20 -47.03 -2.35 30.62
CA ARG A 20 -45.86 -3.23 30.53
C ARG A 20 -45.28 -3.47 31.92
N THR A 21 -45.02 -4.73 32.25
CA THR A 21 -44.38 -5.12 33.51
C THR A 21 -42.96 -4.55 33.57
N TRP A 22 -42.46 -4.30 34.78
CA TRP A 22 -41.19 -3.59 34.99
C TRP A 22 -40.00 -4.32 34.32
N SER A 23 -40.03 -5.66 34.33
CA SER A 23 -39.03 -6.49 33.66
C SER A 23 -39.04 -6.34 32.14
N GLN A 24 -40.22 -6.18 31.52
CA GLN A 24 -40.31 -5.93 30.07
C GLN A 24 -39.77 -4.55 29.71
N ARG A 25 -40.00 -3.54 30.54
CA ARG A 25 -39.43 -2.19 30.33
C ARG A 25 -37.91 -2.18 30.40
N LEU A 26 -37.33 -2.95 31.33
CA LEU A 26 -35.87 -3.09 31.45
C LEU A 26 -35.26 -3.79 30.23
N VAL A 27 -35.86 -4.88 29.75
CA VAL A 27 -35.37 -5.60 28.56
C VAL A 27 -35.43 -4.69 27.32
N LEU A 28 -36.52 -3.95 27.14
CA LEU A 28 -36.63 -3.01 26.01
C LEU A 28 -35.70 -1.80 26.13
N ALA A 29 -35.49 -1.27 27.34
CA ALA A 29 -34.51 -0.22 27.55
C ALA A 29 -33.10 -0.71 27.19
N GLY A 30 -32.75 -1.95 27.58
CA GLY A 30 -31.48 -2.59 27.23
C GLY A 30 -31.30 -2.79 25.72
N SER A 31 -32.33 -3.28 25.01
CA SER A 31 -32.24 -3.48 23.56
C SER A 31 -32.12 -2.16 22.79
N ILE A 32 -32.83 -1.12 23.24
CA ILE A 32 -32.73 0.23 22.65
C ILE A 32 -31.34 0.80 22.88
N LEU A 33 -30.76 0.63 24.07
CA LEU A 33 -29.41 1.08 24.37
C LEU A 33 -28.36 0.36 23.50
N LEU A 34 -28.48 -0.96 23.35
CA LEU A 34 -27.60 -1.76 22.50
C LEU A 34 -27.67 -1.30 21.03
N ALA A 35 -28.88 -1.07 20.51
CA ALA A 35 -29.09 -0.57 19.15
C ALA A 35 -28.49 0.83 18.95
N ALA A 36 -28.63 1.71 19.94
CA ALA A 36 -28.05 3.05 19.90
C ALA A 36 -26.52 3.01 19.90
N VAL A 37 -25.89 2.17 20.72
CA VAL A 37 -24.44 1.98 20.75
C VAL A 37 -23.93 1.47 19.40
N SER A 38 -24.62 0.49 18.80
CA SER A 38 -24.28 -0.04 17.48
C SER A 38 -24.33 1.05 16.39
N LEU A 39 -25.37 1.89 16.41
CA LEU A 39 -25.50 3.02 15.48
C LEU A 39 -24.39 4.07 15.65
N VAL A 40 -24.00 4.38 16.89
CA VAL A 40 -22.90 5.30 17.16
C VAL A 40 -21.58 4.74 16.65
N ILE A 41 -21.30 3.46 16.88
CA ILE A 41 -20.08 2.79 16.37
C ILE A 41 -20.06 2.83 14.84
N ALA A 42 -21.18 2.51 14.16
CA ALA A 42 -21.27 2.58 12.71
C ALA A 42 -21.06 4.01 12.19
N LEU A 43 -21.64 5.03 12.85
CA LEU A 43 -21.44 6.43 12.50
C LEU A 43 -19.97 6.84 12.65
N VAL A 44 -19.32 6.44 13.77
CA VAL A 44 -17.89 6.69 14.00
C VAL A 44 -17.05 6.01 12.92
N MET A 45 -17.35 4.75 12.56
CA MET A 45 -16.65 4.03 11.49
C MET A 45 -16.77 4.77 10.15
N VAL A 46 -17.96 5.29 9.81
CA VAL A 46 -18.20 6.06 8.59
C VAL A 46 -17.49 7.42 8.64
N VAL A 47 -17.49 8.10 9.79
CA VAL A 47 -16.76 9.37 9.97
C VAL A 47 -15.25 9.15 9.87
N VAL A 48 -14.73 8.08 10.46
CA VAL A 48 -13.33 7.68 10.36
C VAL A 48 -12.98 7.35 8.91
N GLN A 49 -13.81 6.58 8.19
CA GLN A 49 -13.61 6.31 6.76
C GLN A 49 -13.64 7.59 5.92
N ARG A 50 -14.59 8.50 6.17
CA ARG A 50 -14.66 9.80 5.48
C ARG A 50 -13.45 10.69 5.79
N ASN A 51 -12.91 10.63 7.00
CA ASN A 51 -11.70 11.36 7.39
C ASN A 51 -10.43 10.72 6.83
N LEU A 52 -10.40 9.40 6.59
CA LEU A 52 -9.30 8.72 5.92
C LEU A 52 -9.26 9.04 4.42
N GLU A 53 -10.41 9.30 3.78
CA GLU A 53 -10.46 9.86 2.42
C GLU A 53 -10.00 11.32 2.33
N GLN A 54 -9.83 12.01 3.47
CA GLN A 54 -9.25 13.36 3.54
C GLN A 54 -7.73 13.36 3.78
N ILE A 55 -7.07 12.20 3.85
CA ILE A 55 -5.62 12.17 3.62
C ILE A 55 -5.43 12.53 2.14
N LYS A 56 -5.19 13.83 1.93
CA LYS A 56 -4.80 14.47 0.67
C LYS A 56 -4.02 13.48 -0.21
N ARG A 57 -4.66 13.01 -1.28
CA ARG A 57 -3.93 12.62 -2.49
C ARG A 57 -3.03 13.81 -2.81
N VAL A 58 -1.73 13.65 -2.64
CA VAL A 58 -0.75 14.63 -3.11
C VAL A 58 -0.88 14.60 -4.62
N ASP A 59 -1.61 15.58 -5.16
CA ASP A 59 -1.65 15.83 -6.60
C ASP A 59 -0.24 16.30 -6.99
N THR A 60 0.59 15.39 -7.48
CA THR A 60 1.97 15.69 -7.94
C THR A 60 2.00 16.46 -9.26
N ARG A 61 0.85 16.98 -9.71
CA ARG A 61 0.74 17.72 -10.97
C ARG A 61 0.98 19.21 -10.78
N ALA A 62 2.16 19.59 -10.27
CA ALA A 62 2.80 20.89 -10.49
C ALA A 62 4.16 20.96 -9.76
N VAL A 63 5.11 20.10 -10.10
CA VAL A 63 6.52 20.49 -9.96
C VAL A 63 6.90 21.13 -11.29
N PRO A 64 7.12 22.46 -11.36
CA PRO A 64 7.65 23.07 -12.56
C PRO A 64 9.07 22.53 -12.76
N VAL A 65 9.21 21.58 -13.69
CA VAL A 65 10.51 21.13 -14.18
C VAL A 65 11.08 22.25 -15.03
N GLY A 66 11.71 23.20 -14.35
CA GLY A 66 12.59 24.19 -14.96
C GLY A 66 13.90 23.52 -15.37
N GLU A 67 14.01 23.29 -16.67
CA GLU A 67 15.15 23.62 -17.53
C GLU A 67 15.42 22.48 -18.53
N THR A 68 15.13 22.81 -19.78
CA THR A 68 15.32 22.03 -20.98
C THR A 68 16.80 21.68 -21.15
N ARG A 69 17.14 20.39 -21.16
CA ARG A 69 18.30 19.92 -21.94
C ARG A 69 17.79 19.11 -23.11
N THR A 70 17.82 19.77 -24.26
CA THR A 70 17.70 19.20 -25.59
C THR A 70 18.53 17.91 -25.69
N SER A 71 17.88 16.76 -25.60
CA SER A 71 18.38 15.53 -26.22
C SER A 71 17.60 15.32 -27.51
N THR A 72 18.36 15.42 -28.59
CA THR A 72 17.96 15.12 -29.97
C THR A 72 17.15 13.81 -30.01
N PRO A 73 16.01 13.75 -30.73
CA PRO A 73 15.23 12.52 -30.81
C PRO A 73 16.05 11.44 -31.53
N LEU A 74 16.28 10.32 -30.87
CA LEU A 74 16.88 9.13 -31.48
C LEU A 74 15.84 8.55 -32.44
N THR A 75 16.03 8.77 -33.74
CA THR A 75 15.22 8.19 -34.81
C THR A 75 15.45 6.67 -34.87
N LEU A 76 14.43 5.95 -35.31
CA LEU A 76 14.43 4.49 -35.51
C LEU A 76 15.55 3.96 -36.45
N GLU A 77 16.33 4.84 -37.06
CA GLU A 77 17.49 4.50 -37.88
C GLU A 77 18.73 4.12 -37.06
N SER A 78 18.81 4.47 -35.77
CA SER A 78 19.99 4.15 -34.95
C SER A 78 19.93 2.78 -34.24
N LEU A 79 18.80 2.06 -34.34
CA LEU A 79 18.64 0.72 -33.74
C LEU A 79 18.83 -0.41 -34.75
N THR A 80 18.91 -0.11 -36.06
CA THR A 80 19.11 -1.10 -37.12
C THR A 80 20.59 -1.40 -37.40
N GLU A 81 21.53 -0.52 -37.06
CA GLU A 81 22.97 -0.79 -37.23
C GLU A 81 23.61 -1.61 -36.09
N GLY A 82 22.94 -1.74 -34.93
CA GLY A 82 23.44 -2.54 -33.81
C GLY A 82 22.95 -4.00 -33.77
N LEU A 83 21.86 -4.32 -34.48
CA LEU A 83 21.16 -5.61 -34.32
C LEU A 83 21.48 -6.67 -35.39
N VAL A 84 22.44 -6.43 -36.30
CA VAL A 84 22.76 -7.34 -37.43
C VAL A 84 23.81 -8.40 -37.08
N LYS A 85 24.13 -8.66 -35.82
CA LYS A 85 25.14 -9.68 -35.49
C LYS A 85 24.80 -10.57 -34.29
N THR A 86 23.70 -11.32 -34.41
CA THR A 86 23.61 -12.74 -33.99
C THR A 86 22.20 -13.27 -34.27
N SER A 87 22.00 -13.84 -35.46
CA SER A 87 20.90 -14.79 -35.68
C SER A 87 21.24 -16.07 -34.92
N ILE A 88 20.56 -16.36 -33.81
CA ILE A 88 20.48 -17.74 -33.31
C ILE A 88 19.32 -18.40 -34.05
N VAL A 89 19.68 -19.15 -35.09
CA VAL A 89 18.83 -20.14 -35.73
C VAL A 89 18.97 -21.42 -34.90
N ASP A 90 17.96 -21.78 -34.12
CA ASP A 90 17.87 -23.12 -33.55
C ASP A 90 17.08 -24.00 -34.52
N ASN A 91 17.81 -24.83 -35.27
CA ASN A 91 17.28 -25.71 -36.30
C ASN A 91 17.12 -27.15 -35.76
N SER A 92 16.50 -27.33 -34.60
CA SER A 92 16.41 -28.67 -33.97
C SER A 92 15.05 -29.13 -33.42
N THR A 93 14.04 -28.26 -33.25
CA THR A 93 12.68 -28.73 -32.91
C THR A 93 11.61 -27.78 -33.44
N GLY A 94 10.88 -28.17 -34.48
CA GLY A 94 9.82 -27.38 -35.10
C GLY A 94 8.57 -27.19 -34.22
N ASN A 95 8.69 -26.45 -33.13
CA ASN A 95 7.56 -26.09 -32.27
C ASN A 95 7.39 -24.56 -32.22
N THR A 96 6.21 -24.08 -32.59
CA THR A 96 5.84 -22.66 -32.59
C THR A 96 5.72 -22.12 -31.17
N LEU A 97 6.65 -21.25 -30.77
CA LEU A 97 6.54 -20.46 -29.54
C LEU A 97 5.46 -19.40 -29.73
N ALA A 98 4.57 -19.27 -28.73
CA ALA A 98 3.43 -18.35 -28.73
C ALA A 98 3.86 -16.90 -29.03
N PRO A 99 3.00 -16.08 -29.68
CA PRO A 99 3.34 -14.71 -30.00
C PRO A 99 3.64 -13.93 -28.73
N ILE A 100 4.78 -13.24 -28.72
CA ILE A 100 5.14 -12.23 -27.73
C ILE A 100 3.99 -11.21 -27.71
N SER A 101 3.35 -11.03 -26.55
CA SER A 101 2.34 -9.99 -26.38
C SER A 101 2.99 -8.63 -26.62
N THR A 102 2.73 -8.07 -27.79
CA THR A 102 3.02 -6.67 -28.09
C THR A 102 2.14 -5.81 -27.19
N VAL A 103 2.71 -5.29 -26.10
CA VAL A 103 2.08 -4.23 -25.30
C VAL A 103 1.97 -3.01 -26.21
N ALA A 104 0.75 -2.52 -26.39
CA ALA A 104 0.47 -1.37 -27.25
C ALA A 104 1.11 -0.09 -26.66
N PRO A 105 1.73 0.77 -27.48
CA PRO A 105 2.31 2.02 -27.00
C PRO A 105 1.20 3.03 -26.73
N GLY A 106 0.91 3.32 -25.47
CA GLY A 106 -0.08 4.35 -25.12
C GLY A 106 -0.69 4.34 -23.72
N THR A 107 -0.39 3.36 -22.86
CA THR A 107 -0.85 3.36 -21.47
C THR A 107 0.35 3.47 -20.55
N ILE A 108 0.41 4.50 -19.70
CA ILE A 108 1.29 4.44 -18.54
C ILE A 108 0.64 3.37 -17.65
N GLU A 109 1.17 2.16 -17.78
CA GLU A 109 0.80 0.98 -17.01
C GLU A 109 1.19 1.21 -15.55
N SER A 110 0.59 0.48 -14.62
CA SER A 110 0.95 0.65 -13.21
C SER A 110 2.38 0.23 -12.94
N VAL A 111 3.03 0.97 -12.04
CA VAL A 111 4.45 0.81 -11.73
C VAL A 111 4.67 0.61 -10.24
N ASN A 112 5.57 -0.30 -9.92
CA ASN A 112 5.95 -0.70 -8.57
C ASN A 112 7.38 -0.25 -8.26
N PHE A 113 7.51 0.67 -7.30
CA PHE A 113 8.79 1.11 -6.77
C PHE A 113 9.06 0.44 -5.43
N LEU A 114 10.13 -0.35 -5.33
CA LEU A 114 10.65 -0.82 -4.06
C LEU A 114 11.59 0.23 -3.46
N MET A 115 11.28 0.67 -2.26
CA MET A 115 12.06 1.62 -1.50
C MET A 115 12.69 0.95 -0.28
N THR A 116 13.93 1.30 0.00
CA THR A 116 14.61 0.84 1.21
C THR A 116 15.32 1.98 1.93
N GLY A 117 15.25 1.99 3.25
CA GLY A 117 15.95 2.93 4.11
C GLY A 117 17.09 2.24 4.83
N SER A 118 18.34 2.67 4.64
CA SER A 118 19.51 2.15 5.37
C SER A 118 20.01 3.17 6.38
N ASP A 119 20.21 2.76 7.63
CA ASP A 119 20.72 3.59 8.73
C ASP A 119 22.24 3.83 8.65
N ASN A 120 22.81 3.84 7.44
CA ASN A 120 24.23 4.07 7.26
C ASN A 120 24.60 5.52 7.64
N ARG A 121 25.50 5.65 8.62
CA ARG A 121 25.89 6.91 9.26
C ARG A 121 27.16 7.53 8.65
N SER A 122 27.48 7.16 7.39
CA SER A 122 28.75 7.52 6.75
C SER A 122 28.99 9.02 6.54
N CYS A 123 27.94 9.85 6.63
CA CYS A 123 28.03 11.32 6.55
C CYS A 123 28.10 12.02 7.91
N ILE A 124 28.14 11.28 9.02
CA ILE A 124 28.28 11.92 10.34
C ILE A 124 29.72 12.39 10.50
N ASP A 125 29.89 13.69 10.75
CA ASP A 125 31.19 14.28 11.04
C ASP A 125 31.79 13.61 12.28
N PRO A 126 32.96 12.94 12.17
CA PRO A 126 33.64 12.31 13.28
C PRO A 126 33.99 13.27 14.42
N ASN A 127 34.04 14.57 14.13
CA ASN A 127 34.37 15.63 15.09
C ASN A 127 33.13 16.29 15.71
N SER A 128 31.91 15.86 15.36
CA SER A 128 30.70 16.41 15.96
C SER A 128 30.54 15.98 17.42
N GLU A 129 29.93 16.84 18.25
CA GLU A 129 29.62 16.53 19.66
C GLU A 129 28.82 15.22 19.82
N PHE A 130 28.03 14.86 18.81
CA PHE A 130 27.22 13.65 18.78
C PHE A 130 27.90 12.45 18.10
N ALA A 131 29.12 12.60 17.60
CA ALA A 131 29.84 11.56 16.88
C ALA A 131 29.98 10.26 17.69
N SER A 132 30.22 10.37 19.00
CA SER A 132 30.35 9.21 19.89
C SER A 132 29.05 8.41 20.05
N THR A 133 27.89 9.07 20.01
CA THR A 133 26.57 8.43 20.09
C THR A 133 26.22 7.69 18.80
N PHE A 134 26.62 8.24 17.66
CA PHE A 134 26.23 7.71 16.36
C PHE A 134 27.28 6.80 15.71
N LEU A 135 28.57 7.01 15.95
CA LEU A 135 29.67 6.22 15.36
C LEU A 135 30.19 5.10 16.29
N GLY A 136 29.77 5.08 17.56
CA GLY A 136 30.27 4.14 18.59
C GLY A 136 29.82 2.68 18.46
N GLY A 137 28.93 2.35 17.52
CA GLY A 137 28.50 0.98 17.23
C GLY A 137 29.15 0.50 15.93
N GLY A 138 30.14 -0.38 16.04
CA GLY A 138 31.02 -0.80 14.94
C GLY A 138 30.29 -1.04 13.62
N ALA A 139 30.79 -0.40 12.55
CA ALA A 139 30.42 -0.53 11.14
C ALA A 139 29.16 -1.40 10.90
N GLY A 140 28.01 -0.88 11.35
CA GLY A 140 26.74 -1.59 11.28
C GLY A 140 26.48 -1.93 9.82
N GLY A 141 26.38 -3.22 9.51
CA GLY A 141 26.25 -3.69 8.14
C GLY A 141 25.10 -2.94 7.46
N ASN A 142 25.34 -2.42 6.25
CA ASN A 142 24.37 -1.69 5.44
C ASN A 142 23.17 -2.59 5.12
N ARG A 143 22.26 -2.78 6.07
CA ARG A 143 21.00 -3.50 5.89
C ARG A 143 19.88 -2.47 5.92
N PRO A 144 18.80 -2.70 5.16
CA PRO A 144 17.66 -1.82 5.20
C PRO A 144 16.89 -2.04 6.49
N ASP A 145 16.59 -0.95 7.18
CA ASP A 145 15.71 -0.93 8.34
C ASP A 145 14.26 -0.68 7.97
N THR A 146 14.07 -0.03 6.83
CA THR A 146 12.76 0.23 6.24
C THR A 146 12.71 -0.40 4.86
N ILE A 147 11.64 -1.12 4.56
CA ILE A 147 11.37 -1.72 3.25
C ILE A 147 9.91 -1.38 2.91
N MET A 148 9.68 -0.64 1.84
CA MET A 148 8.35 -0.19 1.43
C MET A 148 8.16 -0.38 -0.07
N LEU A 149 6.96 -0.78 -0.47
CA LEU A 149 6.54 -0.84 -1.86
C LEU A 149 5.58 0.30 -2.13
N LEU A 150 5.85 1.06 -3.17
CA LEU A 150 4.99 2.11 -3.69
C LEU A 150 4.43 1.66 -5.04
N HIS A 151 3.10 1.57 -5.12
CA HIS A 151 2.38 1.23 -6.34
C HIS A 151 1.71 2.49 -6.88
N ILE A 152 1.98 2.82 -8.14
CA ILE A 152 1.38 3.97 -8.82
C ILE A 152 0.59 3.45 -10.01
N GLU A 153 -0.72 3.66 -9.97
CA GLU A 153 -1.63 3.34 -11.07
C GLU A 153 -1.92 4.63 -11.83
N ALA A 154 -1.25 4.83 -12.96
CA ALA A 154 -1.37 6.07 -13.72
C ALA A 154 -2.74 6.22 -14.40
N SER A 155 -3.45 5.12 -14.66
CA SER A 155 -4.78 5.14 -15.27
C SER A 155 -5.85 5.75 -14.36
N THR A 156 -5.78 5.48 -13.06
CA THR A 156 -6.73 5.97 -12.03
C THR A 156 -6.15 7.11 -11.19
N GLY A 157 -4.85 7.36 -11.32
CA GLY A 157 -4.06 8.27 -10.47
C GLY A 157 -3.96 7.79 -9.02
N THR A 158 -4.22 6.51 -8.71
CA THR A 158 -4.10 5.99 -7.34
C THR A 158 -2.66 5.69 -6.99
N VAL A 159 -2.29 6.01 -5.75
CA VAL A 159 -1.01 5.64 -5.17
C VAL A 159 -1.28 4.81 -3.92
N GLY A 160 -0.72 3.61 -3.89
CA GLY A 160 -0.77 2.70 -2.76
C GLY A 160 0.62 2.50 -2.18
N MET A 161 0.71 2.35 -0.86
CA MET A 161 1.98 2.04 -0.19
C MET A 161 1.80 0.86 0.75
N LEU A 162 2.76 -0.07 0.72
CA LEU A 162 2.82 -1.23 1.59
C LEU A 162 4.17 -1.28 2.28
N SER A 163 4.17 -1.37 3.61
CA SER A 163 5.40 -1.57 4.39
C SER A 163 5.65 -3.04 4.64
N PHE A 164 6.88 -3.50 4.40
CA PHE A 164 7.35 -4.82 4.79
C PHE A 164 8.12 -4.72 6.11
N PRO A 165 7.72 -5.47 7.16
CA PRO A 165 8.50 -5.55 8.38
C PRO A 165 9.91 -6.09 8.10
N ARG A 166 10.94 -5.41 8.62
CA ARG A 166 12.37 -5.78 8.43
C ARG A 166 12.70 -7.23 8.80
N ASP A 167 12.03 -7.73 9.84
CA ASP A 167 12.28 -9.04 10.44
C ASP A 167 11.36 -10.14 9.89
N LEU A 168 10.64 -9.86 8.80
CA LEU A 168 9.74 -10.82 8.16
C LEU A 168 10.53 -12.07 7.71
N TRP A 169 10.06 -13.24 8.13
CA TRP A 169 10.73 -14.51 7.85
C TRP A 169 10.26 -15.07 6.50
N VAL A 170 11.17 -15.12 5.52
CA VAL A 170 10.87 -15.43 4.12
C VAL A 170 11.87 -16.44 3.54
N PRO A 171 11.47 -17.23 2.53
CA PRO A 171 12.41 -18.04 1.75
C PRO A 171 13.33 -17.11 0.94
N VAL A 172 14.64 -17.32 1.04
CA VAL A 172 15.61 -16.48 0.34
C VAL A 172 15.75 -16.94 -1.11
N ALA A 173 15.46 -16.06 -2.06
CA ALA A 173 15.50 -16.37 -3.48
C ALA A 173 16.86 -16.94 -3.92
N GLY A 174 16.80 -17.97 -4.78
CA GLY A 174 17.99 -18.68 -5.27
C GLY A 174 18.65 -19.60 -4.23
N THR A 175 18.00 -19.86 -3.08
CA THR A 175 18.52 -20.76 -2.04
C THR A 175 17.40 -21.61 -1.43
N ASN A 176 17.76 -22.68 -0.72
CA ASN A 176 16.82 -23.50 0.06
C ASN A 176 16.76 -23.07 1.55
N LYS A 177 17.07 -21.80 1.84
CA LYS A 177 17.16 -21.28 3.21
C LYS A 177 16.06 -20.27 3.49
N MET A 178 15.68 -20.19 4.76
CA MET A 178 14.81 -19.13 5.28
C MET A 178 15.65 -18.10 6.02
N SER A 179 15.29 -16.83 5.93
CA SER A 179 15.92 -15.76 6.70
C SER A 179 14.98 -14.59 6.93
N LYS A 180 15.41 -13.63 7.74
CA LYS A 180 14.77 -12.31 7.79
C LYS A 180 14.95 -11.62 6.44
N ILE A 181 13.92 -10.94 5.96
CA ILE A 181 13.93 -10.29 4.65
C ILE A 181 15.08 -9.28 4.51
N ASN A 182 15.40 -8.52 5.57
CA ASN A 182 16.53 -7.57 5.55
C ASN A 182 17.90 -8.24 5.42
N ALA A 183 18.04 -9.50 5.80
CA ALA A 183 19.29 -10.25 5.70
C ALA A 183 19.58 -10.69 4.25
N THR A 184 18.58 -10.62 3.37
CA THR A 184 18.74 -10.91 1.94
C THR A 184 19.39 -9.76 1.17
N PHE A 185 19.39 -8.55 1.75
CA PHE A 185 20.06 -7.39 1.18
C PHE A 185 21.58 -7.49 1.32
N THR A 186 22.27 -7.15 0.24
CA THR A 186 23.72 -7.00 0.24
C THR A 186 24.06 -5.54 -0.01
N LYS A 187 25.11 -5.03 0.65
CA LYS A 187 25.55 -3.64 0.48
C LYS A 187 25.73 -3.33 -1.02
N ASN A 188 25.03 -2.29 -1.49
CA ASN A 188 25.03 -1.84 -2.89
C ASN A 188 24.50 -2.86 -3.92
N ASP A 189 23.87 -3.95 -3.47
CA ASP A 189 23.24 -4.96 -4.33
C ASP A 189 21.88 -5.40 -3.74
N PRO A 190 20.78 -4.80 -4.24
CA PRO A 190 19.43 -5.14 -3.81
C PRO A 190 18.84 -6.35 -4.53
N THR A 191 19.54 -6.96 -5.49
CA THR A 191 18.97 -7.95 -6.43
C THR A 191 18.34 -9.13 -5.70
N ARG A 192 19.02 -9.66 -4.67
CA ARG A 192 18.50 -10.79 -3.89
C ARG A 192 17.30 -10.41 -3.02
N LEU A 193 17.24 -9.17 -2.53
CA LEU A 193 16.09 -8.67 -1.80
C LEU A 193 14.87 -8.55 -2.71
N ILE A 194 15.05 -7.97 -3.89
CA ILE A 194 14.01 -7.84 -4.92
C ILE A 194 13.48 -9.23 -5.28
N ALA A 195 14.35 -10.15 -5.70
CA ALA A 195 13.95 -11.50 -6.08
C ALA A 195 13.25 -12.27 -4.95
N THR A 196 13.65 -12.03 -3.69
CA THR A 196 12.99 -12.62 -2.52
C THR A 196 11.57 -12.08 -2.36
N ILE A 197 11.36 -10.78 -2.53
CA ILE A 197 10.02 -10.17 -2.47
C ILE A 197 9.14 -10.66 -3.61
N GLU A 198 9.66 -10.65 -4.84
CA GLU A 198 8.90 -11.07 -6.01
C GLU A 198 8.49 -12.54 -5.91
N SER A 199 9.41 -13.43 -5.51
CA SER A 199 9.09 -14.85 -5.37
C SER A 199 8.15 -15.14 -4.19
N SER A 200 8.32 -14.44 -3.05
CA SER A 200 7.54 -14.71 -1.84
C SER A 200 6.12 -14.16 -1.90
N PHE A 201 5.93 -12.99 -2.52
CA PHE A 201 4.65 -12.28 -2.56
C PHE A 201 4.00 -12.25 -3.94
N GLN A 202 4.65 -12.83 -4.96
CA GLN A 202 4.17 -12.88 -6.34
C GLN A 202 3.87 -11.46 -6.89
N LEU A 203 4.74 -10.52 -6.54
CA LEU A 203 4.71 -9.12 -7.00
C LEU A 203 5.81 -8.91 -8.03
N GLN A 204 5.64 -7.94 -8.93
CA GLN A 204 6.68 -7.49 -9.86
C GLN A 204 7.21 -6.13 -9.38
N ILE A 205 8.52 -5.95 -9.38
CA ILE A 205 9.17 -4.70 -9.00
C ILE A 205 9.84 -4.10 -10.24
N ASP A 206 9.39 -2.91 -10.65
CA ASP A 206 9.92 -2.23 -11.84
C ASP A 206 11.14 -1.37 -11.52
N HIS A 207 11.12 -0.76 -10.33
CA HIS A 207 12.10 0.22 -9.92
C HIS A 207 12.54 0.02 -8.48
N TYR A 208 13.80 0.34 -8.20
CA TYR A 208 14.37 0.27 -6.87
C TYR A 208 15.01 1.60 -6.47
N ILE A 209 14.72 2.03 -5.24
CA ILE A 209 15.26 3.24 -4.64
C ILE A 209 15.83 2.88 -3.26
N SER A 210 17.07 3.31 -3.00
CA SER A 210 17.67 3.23 -1.68
C SER A 210 17.88 4.64 -1.13
N ILE A 211 17.45 4.85 0.10
CA ILE A 211 17.57 6.11 0.84
C ILE A 211 18.47 5.83 2.02
N ASP A 212 19.57 6.58 2.14
CA ASP A 212 20.40 6.56 3.34
C ASP A 212 20.07 7.76 4.23
N PHE A 213 20.58 7.72 5.47
CA PHE A 213 20.34 8.77 6.45
C PHE A 213 20.91 10.14 6.01
N CYS A 214 21.89 10.12 5.10
CA CYS A 214 22.59 11.30 4.61
C CYS A 214 21.77 12.04 3.56
N VAL A 215 21.27 11.30 2.57
CA VAL A 215 20.30 11.78 1.57
C VAL A 215 19.04 12.28 2.27
N PHE A 216 18.59 11.59 3.34
CA PHE A 216 17.46 12.09 4.13
C PHE A 216 17.75 13.44 4.77
N LYS A 217 18.93 13.64 5.39
CA LYS A 217 19.34 14.93 5.96
C LYS A 217 19.35 16.03 4.89
N ASP A 218 19.92 15.75 3.72
CA ASP A 218 20.02 16.74 2.65
C ASP A 218 18.63 17.08 2.09
N LEU A 219 17.74 16.09 1.94
CA LEU A 219 16.35 16.29 1.52
C LEU A 219 15.56 17.18 2.49
N VAL A 220 15.78 17.05 3.80
CA VAL A 220 15.09 17.86 4.81
C VAL A 220 15.61 19.31 4.83
N ASN A 221 16.87 19.54 4.45
CA ASN A 221 17.47 20.88 4.46
C ASN A 221 17.32 21.64 3.13
N ALA A 222 16.86 20.97 2.06
CA ALA A 222 16.61 21.56 0.75
C ALA A 222 15.31 22.38 0.72
#